data_AF-A0A917S6I4-F1
#
_entry.id   AF-A0A917S6I4-F1
#
_cell.length_a   1.000
_cell.length_b   1.000
_cell.length_c   1.000
_cell.angle_alpha   90.00
_cell.angle_beta   90.00
_cell.angle_gamma   90.00
#
_symmetry.space_group_name_H-M   'P 1'
#
loop_
_entity.id
_entity.type
_entity.pdbx_description
1 polymer ?
#
loop_
_entity_poly.entity_id
_entity_poly.type
_entity_poly.pdbx_seq_one_letter_code
_entity_poly.pdbx_strand_id
1 'polypeptide(L)'
;MNHYAMYEEYDGRQSLPVEISRPAQVVVAETMLSAIQSFARKHKLELVSYDELADNTMRAFFQQKRLFGQTEEFIYYVCRQEEEAGESER
;
A
#
# COMPACT_ATOMS: atom_id res chain seq x y z
N MET A 1 14.29 -10.03 6.61
CA MET A 1 13.12 -9.74 5.76
C MET A 1 12.39 -8.56 6.39
N ASN A 2 11.89 -7.63 5.58
CA ASN A 2 11.26 -6.40 6.06
C ASN A 2 9.73 -6.51 5.99
N HIS A 3 9.04 -5.86 6.94
CA HIS A 3 7.58 -5.74 6.95
C HIS A 3 7.18 -4.38 6.37
N TYR A 4 6.35 -4.40 5.33
CA TYR A 4 5.83 -3.19 4.68
C TYR A 4 4.33 -3.12 4.85
N ALA A 5 3.87 -2.05 5.48
CA ALA A 5 2.47 -1.79 5.74
C ALA A 5 1.88 -0.99 4.57
N MET A 6 0.79 -1.50 4.00
CA MET A 6 0.06 -0.90 2.87
C MET A 6 -1.20 -0.25 3.42
N TYR A 7 -1.26 1.08 3.39
CA TYR A 7 -2.41 1.87 3.82
C TYR A 7 -3.14 2.37 2.58
N GLU A 8 -4.45 2.16 2.54
CA GLU A 8 -5.25 2.67 1.43
C GLU A 8 -5.42 4.18 1.61
N GLU A 9 -5.14 4.95 0.56
CA GLU A 9 -5.40 6.39 0.50
C GLU A 9 -6.59 6.71 -0.40
N TYR A 10 -6.83 5.88 -1.41
CA TYR A 10 -7.95 5.99 -2.33
C TYR A 10 -8.34 4.62 -2.87
N ASP A 11 -9.62 4.27 -2.79
CA ASP A 11 -10.18 2.95 -3.16
C ASP A 11 -10.98 2.98 -4.48
N GLY A 12 -10.89 4.08 -5.24
CA GLY A 12 -11.70 4.29 -6.43
C GLY A 12 -13.12 4.81 -6.16
N ARG A 13 -13.51 5.00 -4.89
CA ARG A 13 -14.83 5.51 -4.50
C ARG A 13 -14.69 6.86 -3.78
N GLN A 14 -15.65 7.74 -4.05
CA GLN A 14 -15.59 9.14 -3.59
C GLN A 14 -16.06 9.35 -2.14
N SER A 15 -16.47 8.28 -1.43
CA SER A 15 -17.51 8.43 -0.40
C SER A 15 -17.10 8.34 1.07
N LEU A 16 -15.87 8.00 1.45
CA LEU A 16 -15.46 8.01 2.87
C LEU A 16 -13.97 8.34 3.02
N PRO A 17 -13.55 8.98 4.12
CA PRO A 17 -12.13 9.04 4.47
C PRO A 17 -11.62 7.61 4.64
N VAL A 18 -10.59 7.25 3.88
CA VAL A 18 -10.00 5.92 3.96
C VAL A 18 -9.37 5.75 5.35
N GLU A 19 -9.59 4.59 5.98
CA GLU A 19 -9.14 4.31 7.33
C GLU A 19 -7.61 4.12 7.36
N ILE A 20 -6.87 5.23 7.44
CA ILE A 20 -5.41 5.24 7.51
C ILE A 20 -4.87 4.76 8.88
N SER A 21 -5.72 4.51 9.87
CA SER A 21 -5.31 4.02 11.19
C SER A 21 -4.88 2.56 11.19
N ARG A 22 -5.16 1.81 10.12
CA ARG A 22 -4.78 0.40 10.02
C ARG A 22 -4.29 0.07 8.62
N PRO A 23 -3.22 -0.73 8.50
CA PRO A 23 -2.79 -1.20 7.19
C PRO A 23 -3.85 -2.15 6.62
N ALA A 24 -4.22 -1.94 5.36
CA ALA A 24 -5.03 -2.88 4.59
C ALA A 24 -4.32 -4.24 4.49
N GLN A 25 -2.99 -4.23 4.41
CA GLN A 25 -2.18 -5.44 4.49
C GLN A 25 -0.73 -5.12 4.92
N VAL A 26 -0.10 -6.05 5.62
CA VAL A 26 1.35 -6.08 5.82
C VAL A 26 1.96 -7.13 4.88
N VAL A 27 3.01 -6.75 4.15
CA VAL A 27 3.70 -7.60 3.17
C VAL A 27 5.15 -7.78 3.59
N VAL A 28 5.59 -9.03 3.67
CA VAL A 28 6.98 -9.38 3.93
C VAL A 28 7.75 -9.41 2.63
N ALA A 29 8.80 -8.59 2.50
CA ALA A 29 9.63 -8.56 1.30
C ALA A 29 11.05 -8.04 1.59
N GLU A 30 11.93 -8.10 0.60
CA GLU A 30 13.28 -7.53 0.72
C GLU A 30 13.24 -6.01 0.59
N THR A 31 12.58 -5.50 -0.46
CA THR A 31 12.46 -4.08 -0.76
C THR A 31 11.00 -3.63 -0.78
N MET A 32 10.76 -2.34 -0.57
CA MET A 32 9.40 -1.77 -0.64
C MET A 32 8.77 -1.98 -2.02
N LEU A 33 9.55 -1.82 -3.10
CA LEU A 33 9.09 -2.10 -4.46
C LEU A 33 8.67 -3.57 -4.65
N SER A 34 9.44 -4.52 -4.10
CA SER A 34 9.07 -5.95 -4.17
C SER A 34 7.81 -6.28 -3.35
N ALA A 35 7.57 -5.54 -2.26
CA ALA A 35 6.32 -5.63 -1.50
C ALA A 35 5.13 -5.09 -2.30
N ILE A 36 5.27 -3.91 -2.90
CA ILE A 36 4.28 -3.28 -3.79
C ILE A 36 3.90 -4.23 -4.93
N GLN A 37 4.88 -4.80 -5.62
CA GLN A 37 4.64 -5.74 -6.74
C GLN A 37 3.96 -7.04 -6.28
N SER A 38 4.29 -7.54 -5.08
CA SER A 38 3.68 -8.74 -4.53
C SER A 38 2.24 -8.49 -4.08
N PHE A 39 1.98 -7.32 -3.50
CA PHE A 39 0.64 -6.84 -3.21
C PHE A 39 -0.20 -6.73 -4.48
N ALA A 40 0.32 -6.07 -5.52
CA ALA A 40 -0.37 -5.89 -6.80
C ALA A 40 -0.80 -7.24 -7.41
N ARG A 41 0.12 -8.20 -7.48
CA ARG A 41 -0.15 -9.55 -8.01
C ARG A 41 -1.22 -10.28 -7.19
N LYS A 42 -1.17 -10.21 -5.86
CA LYS A 42 -2.15 -10.86 -4.98
C LYS A 42 -3.56 -10.30 -5.18
N HIS A 43 -3.69 -8.99 -5.38
CA HIS A 43 -4.97 -8.30 -5.52
C HIS A 43 -5.43 -8.10 -6.97
N LYS A 44 -4.70 -8.65 -7.95
CA LYS A 44 -4.97 -8.46 -9.38
C LYS A 44 -5.03 -6.98 -9.77
N LEU A 45 -4.12 -6.20 -9.21
CA LEU A 45 -3.90 -4.79 -9.53
C LEU A 45 -2.69 -4.66 -10.46
N GLU A 46 -2.69 -3.65 -11.31
CA GLU A 46 -1.57 -3.27 -12.15
C GLU A 46 -0.93 -2.01 -11.56
N LEU A 47 0.37 -2.06 -11.22
CA LEU A 47 1.12 -0.90 -10.74
C LEU A 47 1.35 0.05 -11.93
N VAL A 48 0.79 1.25 -11.86
CA VAL A 48 0.91 2.29 -12.89
C VAL A 48 2.16 3.13 -12.67
N SER A 49 2.36 3.59 -11.44
CA SER A 49 3.50 4.39 -11.01
C SER A 49 3.69 4.28 -9.51
N TYR A 50 4.81 4.79 -9.02
CA TYR A 50 5.03 5.03 -7.61
C TYR A 50 5.84 6.30 -7.44
N ASP A 51 5.58 7.01 -6.34
CA ASP A 51 6.37 8.15 -5.90
C ASP A 51 7.13 7.77 -4.64
N GLU A 52 8.41 8.13 -4.60
CA GLU A 52 9.19 8.08 -3.37
C GLU A 52 8.89 9.32 -2.53
N LEU A 53 8.54 9.10 -1.28
CA LEU A 53 8.25 10.14 -0.30
C LEU A 53 9.39 10.21 0.72
N ALA A 54 9.31 11.19 1.64
CA ALA A 54 10.25 11.29 2.74
C ALA A 54 10.22 10.03 3.64
N ASP A 55 11.23 9.89 4.48
CA ASP A 55 11.29 8.88 5.56
C ASP A 55 11.18 7.42 5.07
N ASN A 56 11.73 7.12 3.88
CA ASN A 56 11.70 5.80 3.27
C ASN A 56 10.29 5.26 3.06
N THR A 57 9.37 6.13 2.65
CA THR A 57 7.98 5.77 2.34
C THR A 57 7.69 5.95 0.85
N MET A 58 6.65 5.29 0.35
CA MET A 58 6.26 5.36 -1.05
C MET A 58 4.75 5.52 -1.18
N ARG A 59 4.31 6.21 -2.23
CA ARG A 59 2.93 6.20 -2.68
C ARG A 59 2.85 5.38 -3.96
N ALA A 60 2.04 4.32 -3.95
CA ALA A 60 1.87 3.43 -5.09
C ALA A 60 0.50 3.66 -5.74
N PHE A 61 0.52 3.87 -7.06
CA PHE A 61 -0.67 4.10 -7.87
C PHE A 61 -0.97 2.83 -8.66
N PHE A 62 -2.18 2.32 -8.50
CA PHE A 62 -2.62 1.11 -9.17
C PHE A 62 -3.86 1.37 -10.02
N GLN A 63 -4.04 0.49 -11.00
CA GLN A 63 -5.28 0.40 -11.74
C GLN A 63 -5.81 -1.03 -11.71
N GLN A 64 -7.13 -1.16 -11.72
CA GLN A 64 -7.82 -2.41 -11.97
C GLN A 64 -8.75 -2.25 -13.18
N LYS A 65 -8.52 -3.06 -14.21
CA LYS A 65 -9.41 -3.12 -15.38
C LYS A 65 -10.62 -3.96 -15.04
N ARG A 66 -11.81 -3.35 -15.05
CA ARG A 66 -13.07 -4.08 -14.95
C ARG A 66 -13.51 -4.56 -16.33
N LEU A 67 -14.31 -5.63 -16.30
CA LEU A 67 -15.09 -6.03 -17.47
C LEU A 67 -15.97 -4.84 -17.86
N PHE A 68 -16.06 -4.54 -19.17
CA PHE A 68 -16.70 -3.34 -19.75
C PHE A 68 -15.85 -2.05 -19.84
N GLY A 69 -14.53 -2.14 -19.70
CA GLY A 69 -13.62 -1.03 -20.07
C GLY A 69 -13.58 0.13 -19.09
N GLN A 70 -14.22 -0.02 -17.92
CA GLN A 70 -14.02 0.88 -16.79
C GLN A 70 -12.71 0.54 -16.09
N THR A 71 -11.87 1.55 -15.90
CA THR A 71 -10.66 1.46 -15.08
C THR A 71 -10.95 2.09 -13.73
N GLU A 72 -10.67 1.35 -12.66
CA GLU A 72 -10.66 1.91 -11.31
C GLU A 72 -9.22 2.17 -10.88
N GLU A 73 -9.03 3.32 -10.25
CA GLU A 73 -7.73 3.76 -9.72
C GLU A 73 -7.70 3.54 -8.22
N PHE A 74 -6.56 3.05 -7.72
CA PHE A 74 -6.31 2.84 -6.31
C PHE A 74 -4.99 3.47 -5.93
N ILE A 75 -4.92 4.09 -4.75
CA ILE A 75 -3.71 4.71 -4.23
C ILE A 75 -3.44 4.12 -2.87
N TYR A 76 -2.22 3.64 -2.67
CA TYR A 76 -1.76 3.16 -1.36
C TYR A 76 -0.51 3.90 -0.92
N TYR A 77 -0.52 4.32 0.34
CA TYR A 77 0.67 4.73 1.06
C TYR A 77 1.38 3.50 1.64
N VAL A 78 2.69 3.44 1.48
CA VAL A 78 3.51 2.30 1.87
C VAL A 78 4.63 2.79 2.76
N CYS A 79 4.71 2.23 3.96
CA CYS A 79 5.82 2.48 4.87
C CYS A 79 6.38 1.16 5.41
N ARG A 80 7.63 1.19 5.85
CA ARG A 80 8.19 0.09 6.61
C ARG A 80 7.53 0.09 7.99
N GLN A 81 6.96 -1.03 8.39
CA GLN A 81 6.56 -1.22 9.78
C GLN A 81 7.84 -1.44 10.57
N GLU A 82 8.29 -0.39 11.25
CA GLU A 82 9.24 -0.57 12.34
C GLU A 82 8.50 -1.41 13.39
N GLU A 83 9.07 -2.57 13.72
CA GLU A 83 8.61 -3.29 14.90
C GLU A 83 8.82 -2.31 16.05
N GLU A 84 7.73 -1.75 16.57
CA GLU A 84 7.75 -1.02 17.84
C GLU A 84 8.35 -1.99 18.85
N ALA A 85 9.66 -1.84 19.09
CA ALA A 85 10.34 -2.46 20.21
C ALA A 85 9.62 -1.91 21.43
N GLY A 86 8.72 -2.72 21.98
CA GLY A 86 7.73 -2.27 22.95
C GLY A 86 8.35 -1.33 23.99
N GLU A 87 7.86 -0.10 24.01
CA GLU A 87 7.85 0.71 25.21
C GLU A 87 6.93 0.01 26.20
N SER A 88 7.44 -1.07 26.81
CA SER A 88 6.96 -1.49 28.11
C SER A 88 7.66 -0.57 29.10
N GLU A 89 7.09 0.62 29.30
CA GLU A 89 7.34 1.40 30.50
C GLU A 89 7.18 0.48 31.72
N ARG A 90 8.24 0.37 32.52
CA ARG A 90 8.21 -0.15 33.89
C ARG A 90 9.11 0.71 34.75
#